data_AF-A0A1I7KW57-F1
#
_entry.id   AF-A0A1I7KW57-F1
#
_cell.length_a   1.000
_cell.length_b   1.000
_cell.length_c   1.000
_cell.angle_alpha   90.00
_cell.angle_beta   90.00
_cell.angle_gamma   90.00
#
_symmetry.space_group_name_H-M   'P 1'
#
loop_
_entity.id
_entity.type
_entity.pdbx_description
1 polymer ?
#
loop_
_entity_poly.entity_id
_entity_poly.type
_entity_poly.pdbx_seq_one_letter_code
_entity_poly.pdbx_strand_id
1 'polypeptide(L)'
;MKKMIIKDLYNCDYITSDEELYPLQKWYNAVLDKTIDDVNVADVLRMFRQKEFMDIAYKKSVEFLQDNPFAGELYDGELMKKVSELNDDELKGLSSVLSEIVDKALIQNEKYEWIDDDEQKEFGELLKDLQKRLVKL
;
A
#
# COMPACT_ATOMS: atom_id res chain seq x y z
N MET A 1 -14.45 16.68 16.99
CA MET A 1 -15.14 15.65 16.19
C MET A 1 -14.64 14.29 16.67
N LYS A 2 -15.53 13.32 16.91
CA LYS A 2 -15.12 11.95 17.23
C LYS A 2 -14.48 11.35 15.98
N LYS A 3 -13.22 10.95 16.03
CA LYS A 3 -12.62 10.20 14.92
C LYS A 3 -13.31 8.83 14.88
N MET A 4 -13.84 8.45 13.72
CA MET A 4 -14.46 7.14 13.53
C MET A 4 -13.36 6.10 13.25
N ILE A 5 -13.47 4.95 13.90
CA ILE A 5 -12.61 3.80 13.65
C ILE A 5 -13.14 2.98 12.48
N ILE A 6 -12.29 2.16 11.87
CA ILE A 6 -12.65 1.33 10.71
C ILE A 6 -13.86 0.45 11.02
N LYS A 7 -13.94 -0.11 12.23
CA LYS A 7 -15.12 -0.88 12.65
C LYS A 7 -16.44 -0.15 12.42
N ASP A 8 -16.51 1.10 12.86
CA ASP A 8 -17.72 1.92 12.79
C ASP A 8 -18.00 2.36 11.34
N LEU A 9 -16.96 2.60 10.55
CA LEU A 9 -17.08 3.03 9.15
C LEU A 9 -17.65 1.95 8.24
N TYR A 10 -17.26 0.69 8.44
CA TYR A 10 -17.69 -0.44 7.62
C TYR A 10 -18.76 -1.30 8.29
N ASN A 11 -19.20 -0.94 9.50
CA ASN A 11 -20.14 -1.69 10.31
C ASN A 11 -19.71 -3.18 10.46
N CYS A 12 -18.43 -3.39 10.79
CA CYS A 12 -17.86 -4.72 10.99
C CYS A 12 -18.01 -5.18 12.44
N ASP A 13 -18.01 -6.49 12.62
CA ASP A 13 -17.88 -7.12 13.92
C ASP A 13 -16.46 -7.62 14.14
N TYR A 14 -16.04 -7.66 15.41
CA TYR A 14 -14.78 -8.31 15.77
C TYR A 14 -14.89 -9.82 15.53
N ILE A 15 -13.79 -10.42 15.10
CA ILE A 15 -13.66 -11.86 15.09
C ILE A 15 -13.48 -12.32 16.54
N THR A 16 -14.40 -13.13 17.04
CA THR A 16 -14.37 -13.72 18.39
C THR A 16 -14.28 -15.24 18.30
N SER A 17 -13.59 -15.86 19.26
CA SER A 17 -13.47 -17.32 19.38
C SER A 17 -13.31 -17.68 20.85
N ASP A 18 -13.78 -18.88 21.23
CA ASP A 18 -13.51 -19.46 22.56
C ASP A 18 -12.06 -19.99 22.66
N GLU A 19 -11.36 -20.08 21.51
CA GLU A 19 -9.95 -20.44 21.38
C GLU A 19 -9.08 -19.21 21.02
N GLU A 20 -7.76 -19.36 21.11
CA GLU A 20 -6.80 -18.31 20.75
C GLU A 20 -6.94 -17.90 19.27
N LEU A 21 -7.06 -16.59 19.01
CA LEU A 21 -7.15 -16.08 17.64
C LEU A 21 -5.86 -16.30 16.85
N TYR A 22 -6.00 -16.70 15.59
CA TYR A 22 -4.90 -16.77 14.64
C TYR A 22 -4.29 -15.38 14.37
N PRO A 23 -3.00 -15.28 13.99
CA PRO A 23 -2.33 -14.00 13.76
C PRO A 23 -3.09 -13.05 12.81
N LEU A 24 -3.72 -13.59 11.77
CA LEU A 24 -4.48 -12.79 10.81
C LEU A 24 -5.78 -12.23 11.43
N GLN A 25 -6.46 -13.01 12.28
CA GLN A 25 -7.66 -12.56 12.99
C GLN A 25 -7.32 -11.47 14.02
N LYS A 26 -6.19 -11.63 14.72
CA LYS A 26 -5.68 -10.59 15.63
C LYS A 26 -5.37 -9.30 14.89
N TRP A 27 -4.72 -9.39 13.72
CA TRP A 27 -4.48 -8.22 12.89
C TRP A 27 -5.77 -7.56 12.43
N TYR A 28 -6.75 -8.34 11.97
CA TYR A 28 -8.04 -7.80 11.53
C TYR A 28 -8.72 -7.00 12.64
N ASN A 29 -8.84 -7.58 13.84
CA ASN A 29 -9.39 -6.87 15.00
C ASN A 29 -8.58 -5.61 15.35
N ALA A 30 -7.25 -5.67 15.27
CA ALA A 30 -6.40 -4.50 15.51
C ALA A 30 -6.59 -3.39 14.46
N VAL A 31 -6.86 -3.73 13.20
CA VAL A 31 -7.20 -2.75 12.14
C VAL A 31 -8.57 -2.13 12.39
N LEU A 32 -9.55 -2.91 12.85
CA LEU A 32 -10.89 -2.41 13.16
C LEU A 32 -10.86 -1.29 14.22
N ASP A 33 -9.91 -1.34 15.15
CA ASP A 33 -9.71 -0.33 16.20
C ASP A 33 -8.95 0.92 15.74
N LYS A 34 -8.42 0.95 14.51
CA LYS A 34 -7.69 2.10 13.97
C LYS A 34 -8.63 3.12 13.35
N THR A 35 -8.27 4.39 13.42
CA THR A 35 -8.80 5.39 12.49
C THR A 35 -8.05 5.29 11.16
N ILE A 36 -8.61 5.83 10.07
CA ILE A 36 -7.92 5.85 8.76
C ILE A 36 -6.53 6.49 8.86
N ASP A 37 -6.37 7.49 9.72
CA ASP A 37 -5.09 8.19 9.94
C ASP A 37 -4.05 7.29 10.62
N ASP A 38 -4.48 6.33 11.45
CA ASP A 38 -3.61 5.44 12.22
C ASP A 38 -3.20 4.17 11.44
N VAL A 39 -3.75 3.98 10.25
CA VAL A 39 -3.36 2.90 9.33
C VAL A 39 -1.93 3.16 8.86
N ASN A 40 -1.06 2.15 8.98
CA ASN A 40 0.34 2.22 8.57
C ASN A 40 0.64 1.38 7.30
N VAL A 41 1.88 1.42 6.81
CA VAL A 41 2.30 0.69 5.60
C VAL A 41 2.08 -0.82 5.71
N ALA A 42 2.38 -1.42 6.87
CA ALA A 42 2.19 -2.86 7.10
C ALA A 42 0.72 -3.26 7.04
N ASP A 43 -0.19 -2.42 7.56
CA ASP A 43 -1.62 -2.62 7.43
C ASP A 43 -2.05 -2.58 5.96
N VAL A 44 -1.62 -1.57 5.20
CA VAL A 44 -1.96 -1.41 3.77
C VAL A 44 -1.48 -2.61 2.96
N LEU A 45 -0.23 -3.04 3.17
CA LEU A 45 0.31 -4.24 2.52
C LEU A 45 -0.52 -5.48 2.85
N ARG A 46 -0.96 -5.62 4.11
CA ARG A 46 -1.80 -6.75 4.52
C ARG A 46 -3.24 -6.63 4.00
N MET A 47 -3.82 -5.44 3.92
CA MET A 47 -5.10 -5.16 3.27
C MET A 47 -5.08 -5.62 1.81
N PHE A 48 -4.04 -5.25 1.04
CA PHE A 48 -3.87 -5.74 -0.33
C PHE A 48 -3.76 -7.27 -0.42
N ARG A 49 -2.99 -7.90 0.48
CA ARG A 49 -2.83 -9.37 0.49
C ARG A 49 -4.14 -10.09 0.80
N GLN A 50 -4.95 -9.57 1.70
CA GLN A 50 -6.21 -10.18 2.15
C GLN A 50 -7.44 -9.73 1.36
N LYS A 51 -7.30 -8.67 0.54
CA LYS A 51 -8.38 -8.01 -0.18
C LYS A 51 -9.47 -7.42 0.74
N GLU A 52 -9.03 -6.85 1.85
CA GLU A 52 -9.89 -6.24 2.88
C GLU A 52 -9.65 -4.72 2.93
N PHE A 53 -10.72 -3.93 3.12
CA PHE A 53 -10.67 -2.46 3.20
C PHE A 53 -9.91 -1.80 2.04
N MET A 54 -10.16 -2.26 0.81
CA MET A 54 -9.37 -1.90 -0.37
C MET A 54 -9.42 -0.42 -0.71
N ASP A 55 -10.52 0.26 -0.45
CA ASP A 55 -10.64 1.71 -0.62
C ASP A 55 -9.70 2.49 0.32
N ILE A 56 -9.54 2.04 1.57
CA ILE A 56 -8.50 2.56 2.48
C ILE A 56 -7.12 2.22 1.92
N ALA A 57 -6.91 0.98 1.48
CA ALA A 57 -5.62 0.53 0.98
C ALA A 57 -5.14 1.39 -0.21
N TYR A 58 -6.00 1.63 -1.21
CA TYR A 58 -5.68 2.50 -2.36
C TYR A 58 -5.36 3.93 -1.94
N LYS A 59 -6.19 4.52 -1.07
CA LYS A 59 -5.99 5.89 -0.61
C LYS A 59 -4.67 6.03 0.15
N LYS A 60 -4.45 5.17 1.15
CA LYS A 60 -3.27 5.21 2.00
C LYS A 60 -2.01 4.83 1.23
N SER A 61 -2.09 3.92 0.25
CA SER A 61 -0.92 3.59 -0.57
C SER A 61 -0.42 4.79 -1.37
N VAL A 62 -1.34 5.58 -1.94
CA VAL A 62 -0.97 6.82 -2.63
C VAL A 62 -0.34 7.81 -1.66
N GLU A 63 -0.95 8.05 -0.50
CA GLU A 63 -0.41 8.97 0.53
C GLU A 63 1.02 8.57 0.95
N PHE A 64 1.25 7.29 1.22
CA PHE A 64 2.57 6.81 1.61
C PHE A 64 3.60 6.91 0.51
N LEU A 65 3.23 6.58 -0.73
CA LEU A 65 4.16 6.65 -1.87
C LEU A 65 4.47 8.09 -2.30
N GLN A 66 3.57 9.04 -2.07
CA GLN A 66 3.84 10.47 -2.27
C GLN A 66 4.94 10.98 -1.34
N ASP A 67 4.88 10.55 -0.07
CA ASP A 67 5.88 10.89 0.94
C ASP A 67 7.20 10.14 0.71
N ASN A 68 7.13 8.82 0.60
CA ASN A 68 8.27 7.94 0.36
C ASN A 68 7.93 6.84 -0.68
N PRO A 69 8.42 6.92 -1.92
CA PRO A 69 8.16 5.89 -2.93
C PRO A 69 8.84 4.55 -2.62
N PHE A 70 9.81 4.55 -1.70
CA PHE A 70 10.51 3.35 -1.23
C PHE A 70 9.83 2.73 0.01
N ALA A 71 8.63 3.16 0.38
CA ALA A 71 7.93 2.61 1.53
C ALA A 71 7.73 1.08 1.44
N GLY A 72 7.94 0.39 2.56
CA GLY A 72 7.75 -1.04 2.70
C GLY A 72 7.74 -1.49 4.17
N GLU A 73 7.38 -2.74 4.42
CA GLU A 73 7.44 -3.36 5.75
C GLU A 73 8.70 -4.21 5.90
N LEU A 74 9.02 -5.02 4.87
CA LEU A 74 10.11 -5.98 4.89
C LEU A 74 11.34 -5.52 4.10
N TYR A 75 11.13 -4.76 3.03
CA TYR A 75 12.18 -4.25 2.15
C TYR A 75 11.72 -2.96 1.46
N ASP A 76 12.69 -2.17 0.99
CA ASP A 76 12.42 -0.89 0.33
C ASP A 76 11.69 -1.10 -1.00
N GLY A 77 10.65 -0.30 -1.22
CA GLY A 77 9.82 -0.36 -2.42
C GLY A 77 8.75 -1.46 -2.41
N GLU A 78 8.58 -2.22 -1.32
CA GLU A 78 7.56 -3.27 -1.19
C GLU A 78 6.15 -2.75 -1.52
N LEU A 79 5.79 -1.55 -1.03
CA LEU A 79 4.47 -0.97 -1.29
C LEU A 79 4.27 -0.62 -2.77
N MET A 80 5.28 -0.01 -3.41
CA MET A 80 5.24 0.32 -4.83
C MET A 80 5.11 -0.94 -5.68
N LYS A 81 5.87 -1.99 -5.34
CA LYS A 81 5.73 -3.30 -5.97
C LYS A 81 4.32 -3.83 -5.83
N LYS A 82 3.74 -3.76 -4.62
CA LYS A 82 2.38 -4.25 -4.41
C LYS A 82 1.33 -3.48 -5.20
N VAL A 83 1.46 -2.16 -5.29
CA VAL A 83 0.62 -1.30 -6.14
C VAL A 83 0.80 -1.65 -7.62
N SER A 84 2.01 -1.98 -8.05
CA SER A 84 2.26 -2.39 -9.44
C SER A 84 1.58 -3.71 -9.82
N GLU A 85 1.22 -4.57 -8.86
CA GLU A 85 0.50 -5.82 -9.10
C GLU A 85 -1.02 -5.64 -9.28
N LEU A 86 -1.55 -4.44 -9.03
CA LEU A 86 -2.98 -4.15 -9.20
C LEU A 86 -3.38 -4.26 -10.67
N ASN A 87 -4.63 -4.65 -10.90
CA ASN A 87 -5.17 -4.73 -12.25
C ASN A 87 -5.48 -3.34 -12.82
N ASP A 88 -5.71 -3.29 -14.13
CA ASP A 88 -5.87 -2.04 -14.86
C ASP A 88 -7.11 -1.22 -14.41
N ASP A 89 -8.21 -1.88 -14.01
CA ASP A 89 -9.40 -1.20 -13.48
C ASP A 89 -9.12 -0.57 -12.10
N GLU A 90 -8.34 -1.26 -11.25
CA GLU A 90 -7.92 -0.74 -9.94
C GLU A 90 -6.96 0.47 -10.09
N LEU A 91 -6.04 0.39 -11.06
CA LEU A 91 -5.06 1.46 -11.32
C LEU A 91 -5.68 2.69 -11.96
N LYS A 92 -6.74 2.52 -12.77
CA LYS A 92 -7.36 3.62 -13.53
C LYS A 92 -7.81 4.78 -12.65
N GLY A 93 -8.34 4.49 -11.47
CA GLY A 93 -8.77 5.52 -10.52
C GLY A 93 -7.62 6.31 -9.88
N LEU A 94 -6.39 5.79 -9.95
CA LEU A 94 -5.20 6.34 -9.31
C LEU A 94 -4.16 6.82 -10.34
N SER A 95 -4.40 6.63 -11.64
CA SER A 95 -3.36 6.66 -12.68
C SER A 95 -2.62 7.98 -12.77
N SER A 96 -3.34 9.11 -12.72
CA SER A 96 -2.74 10.45 -12.74
C SER A 96 -1.77 10.65 -11.57
N VAL A 97 -2.21 10.31 -10.36
CA VAL A 97 -1.39 10.53 -9.14
C VAL A 97 -0.22 9.54 -9.09
N LEU A 98 -0.46 8.27 -9.45
CA LEU A 98 0.60 7.28 -9.54
C LEU A 98 1.65 7.63 -10.59
N SER A 99 1.27 8.24 -11.71
CA SER A 99 2.24 8.65 -12.73
C SER A 99 3.21 9.69 -12.18
N GLU A 100 2.71 10.70 -11.45
CA GLU A 100 3.54 11.72 -10.81
C GLU A 100 4.48 11.12 -9.75
N ILE A 101 3.97 10.16 -8.96
CA ILE A 101 4.75 9.43 -7.96
C ILE A 101 5.86 8.63 -8.64
N VAL A 102 5.55 7.89 -9.71
CA VAL A 102 6.50 7.04 -10.43
C VAL A 102 7.59 7.88 -11.09
N ASP A 103 7.25 9.01 -11.70
CA ASP A 103 8.23 9.92 -12.28
C ASP A 103 9.19 10.47 -11.21
N LYS A 104 8.67 10.86 -10.05
CA LYS A 104 9.48 11.28 -8.89
C LYS A 104 10.36 10.13 -8.40
N ALA A 105 9.80 8.92 -8.28
CA ALA A 105 10.51 7.74 -7.81
C ALA A 105 11.66 7.37 -8.74
N LEU A 106 11.49 7.47 -10.06
CA LEU A 106 12.56 7.22 -11.04
C LEU A 106 13.76 8.13 -10.83
N ILE A 107 13.51 9.44 -10.60
CA ILE A 107 14.57 10.42 -10.31
C ILE A 107 15.23 10.16 -8.96
N GLN A 108 14.44 9.79 -7.95
CA GLN A 108 14.95 9.51 -6.61
C GLN A 108 15.75 8.22 -6.56
N ASN A 109 15.36 7.20 -7.34
CA ASN A 109 16.01 5.89 -7.36
C ASN A 109 17.51 5.99 -7.71
N GLU A 110 17.90 6.91 -8.59
CA GLU A 110 19.30 7.15 -8.98
C GLU A 110 20.18 7.65 -7.82
N LYS A 111 19.56 8.25 -6.79
CA LYS A 111 20.25 8.87 -5.65
C LYS A 111 20.00 8.13 -4.34
N TYR A 112 19.15 7.12 -4.35
CA TYR A 112 18.81 6.35 -3.17
C TYR A 112 19.96 5.41 -2.82
N GLU A 113 20.32 5.35 -1.54
CA GLU A 113 21.37 4.47 -1.04
C GLU A 113 20.79 3.06 -0.84
N TRP A 114 20.74 2.30 -1.93
CA TRP A 114 20.36 0.89 -1.88
C TRP A 114 21.44 0.04 -1.21
N ILE A 115 21.01 -1.01 -0.52
CA ILE A 115 21.93 -2.01 0.05
C ILE A 115 22.56 -2.83 -1.08
N ASP A 116 21.81 -3.08 -2.15
CA ASP A 116 22.21 -3.87 -3.30
C ASP A 116 21.91 -3.13 -4.61
N ASP A 117 22.92 -3.02 -5.48
CA ASP A 117 22.80 -2.42 -6.81
C ASP A 117 21.80 -3.18 -7.70
N ASP A 118 21.60 -4.47 -7.47
CA ASP A 118 20.62 -5.26 -8.21
C ASP A 118 19.19 -4.94 -7.76
N GLU A 119 18.96 -4.70 -6.46
CA GLU A 119 17.67 -4.20 -5.95
C GLU A 119 17.33 -2.83 -6.55
N GLN A 120 18.31 -1.92 -6.67
CA GLN A 120 18.11 -0.63 -7.33
C GLN A 120 17.64 -0.79 -8.79
N LYS A 121 18.26 -1.71 -9.54
CA LYS A 121 17.92 -1.96 -10.95
C LYS A 121 16.54 -2.56 -11.07
N GLU A 122 16.23 -3.61 -10.28
CA GLU A 122 14.92 -4.27 -10.27
C GLU A 122 13.81 -3.28 -9.95
N PHE A 123 14.01 -2.43 -8.94
CA PHE A 123 13.05 -1.39 -8.60
C PHE A 123 12.89 -0.37 -9.74
N GLY A 124 13.98 0.04 -10.37
CA GLY A 124 13.95 0.93 -11.53
C GLY A 124 13.21 0.33 -12.75
N GLU A 125 13.35 -0.97 -13.00
CA GLU A 125 12.61 -1.68 -14.05
C GLU A 125 11.12 -1.76 -13.73
N LEU A 126 10.77 -2.07 -12.47
CA LEU A 126 9.40 -2.06 -11.98
C LEU A 126 8.72 -0.71 -12.20
N LEU A 127 9.38 0.39 -11.84
CA LEU A 127 8.87 1.74 -12.05
C LEU A 127 8.62 2.04 -13.53
N LYS A 128 9.57 1.67 -14.41
CA LYS A 128 9.43 1.87 -15.87
C LYS A 128 8.25 1.10 -16.44
N ASP A 129 8.04 -0.14 -15.98
CA ASP A 129 6.95 -0.98 -16.46
C ASP A 129 5.60 -0.51 -15.93
N LEU A 130 5.53 -0.07 -14.68
CA LEU A 130 4.34 0.57 -14.13
C LEU A 130 4.02 1.86 -14.91
N GLN A 131 5.00 2.72 -15.19
CA GLN A 131 4.77 3.95 -15.97
C GLN A 131 4.19 3.64 -17.36
N LYS A 132 4.73 2.64 -18.07
CA LYS A 132 4.21 2.21 -19.37
C LYS A 132 2.76 1.70 -19.30
N ARG A 133 2.37 1.08 -18.19
CA ARG A 133 0.99 0.65 -17.96
C ARG A 133 0.09 1.86 -17.69
N LEU A 134 0.49 2.75 -16.79
CA LEU A 134 -0.29 3.94 -16.41
C LEU A 134 -0.59 4.85 -17.60
N VAL A 135 0.37 5.06 -18.52
CA VAL A 135 0.17 5.87 -19.74
C VAL A 135 -0.89 5.29 -20.69
N LYS A 136 -1.22 4.00 -20.57
CA LYS A 136 -2.22 3.33 -21.41
C LYS A 136 -3.63 3.31 -20.81
N LEU A 137 -3.80 3.71 -19.54
CA LEU A 137 -5.07 3.70 -18.80
C LEU A 137 -5.86 5.00 -18.99
#